data_AF-A0A5J4ZDG8-F1
#
_entry.id   AF-A0A5J4ZDG8-F1
#
_cell.length_a   1.000
_cell.length_b   1.000
_cell.length_c   1.000
_cell.angle_alpha   90.00
_cell.angle_beta   90.00
_cell.angle_gamma   90.00
#
_symmetry.space_group_name_H-M   'P 1'
#
loop_
_entity.id
_entity.type
_entity.pdbx_description
1 polymer ?
#
loop_
_entity_poly.entity_id
_entity_poly.type
_entity_poly.pdbx_seq_one_letter_code
_entity_poly.pdbx_strand_id
1 'polypeptide(L)'
;MKSLSIQFLVIIVLLYVSLEVTETRAATVKRQSVTCYNRGSKCFLKYVKCPVECPKVQSSDPNAKGCFLDCYSPKCEAVCRNRKPNCDGPGAACYDPRFIGGDGIVFYFHGKSNEHFSLISDTNLQINARFIGLRPAGRTRDYTWIQSLGLMFGSHTFTLEAKKAEKWDNEVDHLQFSYDGKTLIIPEGHSSEWNSPEKDLKVERTSIKNSVTVTIPEVAEMAVNVVPVTEEDDKIHNYQIPSDDSFAHLEVQFRFLSLSSKVDGVLGRTYQPDFKNPAKPGVAMPVVGGEDKAEADMVRIELWWIGRVLVLLQLIPGILGWGKDGHYAVCKIAEGYLTEDALAAVKLLLPEYAEGDLASVCSWADEIKHNYHWHWTGPLHYVDTPDFRCNYEYCRDCHDSYGHKDVCVTGAIYNYTMQLMSGYTDSNSEMKYNLTEALMFLAHFIGDVHQPLHVSFTGDEGGNTIIVRWYRRKTNLHHVWDNMIIESALKTFYGSDLAIMIQAIQRNITDGWSNDISSWENCTNDHTVCPDPYASESINLACKFAYRNAAPGSTLGDDYFLSRLPIVEKRLAQGGIRLAATLNRIFVTQLSFSQAI
;
A
#
# COMPACT_ATOMS: atom_id res chain seq x y z
N MET A 1 67.83 48.92 -42.09
CA MET A 1 67.42 47.50 -41.95
C MET A 1 67.97 46.91 -40.65
N LYS A 2 67.39 47.25 -39.50
CA LYS A 2 67.79 46.70 -38.17
C LYS A 2 66.56 46.43 -37.28
N SER A 3 65.43 46.06 -37.89
CA SER A 3 64.20 45.71 -37.16
C SER A 3 63.71 44.28 -37.46
N LEU A 4 64.48 43.47 -38.21
CA LEU A 4 64.14 42.08 -38.50
C LEU A 4 64.89 41.06 -37.61
N SER A 5 65.88 41.48 -36.81
CA SER A 5 66.76 40.55 -36.10
C SER A 5 66.30 40.19 -34.68
N ILE A 6 65.42 40.98 -34.07
CA ILE A 6 64.99 40.75 -32.67
C ILE A 6 63.72 39.86 -32.62
N GLN A 7 62.80 40.02 -33.58
CA GLN A 7 61.61 39.15 -33.67
C GLN A 7 61.96 37.69 -34.00
N PHE A 8 63.01 37.44 -34.78
CA PHE A 8 63.42 36.07 -35.11
C PHE A 8 64.09 35.35 -33.92
N LEU A 9 64.84 36.08 -33.08
CA LEU A 9 65.46 35.49 -31.89
C LEU A 9 64.44 35.16 -30.79
N VAL A 10 63.41 35.99 -30.63
CA VAL A 10 62.35 35.75 -29.64
C VAL A 10 61.49 34.54 -30.03
N ILE A 11 61.25 34.33 -31.33
CA ILE A 11 60.49 33.16 -31.82
C ILE A 11 61.30 31.87 -31.67
N ILE A 12 62.62 31.89 -31.90
CA ILE A 12 63.48 30.69 -31.70
C ILE A 12 63.63 30.36 -30.21
N VAL A 13 63.72 31.36 -29.32
CA VAL A 13 63.74 31.12 -27.88
C VAL A 13 62.38 30.64 -27.37
N LEU A 14 61.26 31.15 -27.89
CA LEU A 14 59.92 30.63 -27.55
C LEU A 14 59.67 29.22 -28.09
N LEU A 15 60.25 28.85 -29.24
CA LEU A 15 60.20 27.49 -29.81
C LEU A 15 61.14 26.51 -29.10
N TYR A 16 62.28 26.95 -28.57
CA TYR A 16 63.14 26.12 -27.72
C TYR A 16 62.57 25.94 -26.31
N VAL A 17 61.91 26.96 -25.76
CA VAL A 17 61.22 26.87 -24.46
C VAL A 17 59.92 26.04 -24.54
N SER A 18 59.44 25.71 -25.74
CA SER A 18 58.30 24.79 -25.95
C SER A 18 58.71 23.36 -26.36
N LEU A 19 60.02 23.03 -26.34
CA LEU A 19 60.53 21.69 -26.65
C LEU A 19 61.30 20.99 -25.52
N GLU A 20 61.43 21.61 -24.34
CA GLU A 20 61.52 20.85 -23.10
C GLU A 20 60.12 20.72 -22.52
N VAL A 21 59.33 19.86 -23.18
CA VAL A 21 58.24 19.16 -22.51
C VAL A 21 58.90 18.51 -21.30
N THR A 22 58.68 19.10 -20.13
CA THR A 22 58.80 18.39 -18.87
C THR A 22 58.03 17.09 -19.05
N GLU A 23 58.76 16.02 -19.29
CA GLU A 23 58.31 14.67 -19.06
C GLU A 23 58.04 14.62 -17.55
N THR A 24 56.86 15.12 -17.16
CA THR A 24 56.28 14.77 -15.88
C THR A 24 56.16 13.27 -15.97
N ARG A 25 57.15 12.57 -15.40
CA ARG A 25 56.99 11.20 -14.93
C ARG A 25 55.79 11.24 -14.00
N ALA A 26 54.60 11.11 -14.57
CA ALA A 26 53.42 10.70 -13.83
C ALA A 26 53.86 9.38 -13.20
N ALA A 27 54.17 9.42 -11.92
CA ALA A 27 54.46 8.23 -11.15
C ALA A 27 53.30 7.27 -11.44
N THR A 28 53.58 6.23 -12.21
CA THR A 28 52.55 5.33 -12.71
C THR A 28 52.08 4.56 -11.49
N VAL A 29 51.00 5.03 -10.87
CA VAL A 29 50.51 4.47 -9.61
C VAL A 29 50.20 3.00 -9.86
N LYS A 30 50.92 2.10 -9.18
CA LYS A 30 50.81 0.65 -9.39
C LYS A 30 49.40 0.21 -9.02
N ARG A 31 48.64 -0.21 -10.03
CA ARG A 31 47.25 -0.66 -9.88
C ARG A 31 47.22 -2.06 -9.30
N GLN A 32 46.50 -2.21 -8.20
CA GLN A 32 46.22 -3.49 -7.56
C GLN A 32 45.36 -4.35 -8.49
N SER A 33 45.55 -5.67 -8.43
CA SER A 33 44.65 -6.63 -9.06
C SER A 33 43.79 -7.27 -7.99
N VAL A 34 42.50 -7.39 -8.27
CA VAL A 34 41.48 -7.99 -7.40
C VAL A 34 40.88 -9.20 -8.09
N THR A 35 40.41 -10.18 -7.31
CA THR A 35 39.80 -11.39 -7.84
C THR A 35 38.73 -11.92 -6.90
N CYS A 36 37.88 -12.80 -7.41
CA CYS A 36 36.78 -13.42 -6.70
C CYS A 36 37.07 -14.91 -6.49
N TYR A 37 36.80 -15.40 -5.28
CA TYR A 37 37.07 -16.80 -4.91
C TYR A 37 35.80 -17.66 -4.86
N ASN A 38 34.63 -17.09 -5.10
CA ASN A 38 33.38 -17.85 -5.18
C ASN A 38 33.29 -18.57 -6.54
N ARG A 39 33.15 -19.91 -6.52
CA ARG A 39 33.08 -20.75 -7.73
C ARG A 39 31.91 -20.41 -8.65
N GLY A 40 30.81 -19.88 -8.13
CA GLY A 40 29.63 -19.44 -8.89
C GLY A 40 29.81 -18.10 -9.62
N SER A 41 30.88 -17.37 -9.30
CA SER A 41 31.16 -16.06 -9.91
C SER A 41 31.63 -16.19 -11.35
N LYS A 42 31.12 -15.35 -12.26
CA LYS A 42 31.71 -15.15 -13.60
C LYS A 42 33.13 -14.57 -13.54
N CYS A 43 33.50 -14.02 -12.39
CA CYS A 43 34.80 -13.45 -12.05
C CYS A 43 35.69 -14.40 -11.23
N PHE A 44 35.27 -15.66 -11.05
CA PHE A 44 36.01 -16.66 -10.28
C PHE A 44 37.45 -16.80 -10.80
N LEU A 45 38.42 -16.52 -9.93
CA LEU A 45 39.87 -16.54 -10.17
C LEU A 45 40.35 -15.67 -11.34
N LYS A 46 39.52 -14.74 -11.84
CA LYS A 46 39.94 -13.75 -12.83
C LYS A 46 40.56 -12.56 -12.10
N TYR A 47 41.80 -12.22 -12.44
CA TYR A 47 42.49 -11.05 -11.90
C TYR A 47 42.11 -9.80 -12.69
N VAL A 48 41.33 -8.93 -12.06
CA VAL A 48 40.87 -7.67 -12.64
C VAL A 48 41.73 -6.54 -12.07
N LYS A 49 42.31 -5.70 -12.94
CA LYS A 49 43.09 -4.53 -12.50
C LYS A 49 42.14 -3.42 -12.07
N CYS A 50 42.46 -2.79 -10.94
CA CYS A 50 41.75 -1.61 -10.47
C CYS A 50 41.83 -0.46 -11.49
N PRO A 51 40.81 0.42 -11.56
CA PRO A 51 40.85 1.61 -12.39
C PRO A 51 41.97 2.58 -12.00
N VAL A 52 42.31 3.51 -12.89
CA VAL A 52 43.41 4.48 -12.65
C VAL A 52 43.04 5.50 -11.58
N GLU A 53 41.74 5.78 -11.44
CA GLU A 53 41.16 6.75 -10.52
C GLU A 53 41.13 6.22 -9.07
N CYS A 54 41.19 4.90 -8.89
CA CYS A 54 41.24 4.22 -7.59
C CYS A 54 42.17 2.99 -7.69
N PRO A 55 43.50 3.19 -7.75
CA PRO A 55 44.44 2.12 -8.07
C PRO A 55 44.58 1.06 -6.97
N LYS A 56 43.96 1.25 -5.79
CA LYS A 56 44.02 0.35 -4.63
C LYS A 56 42.61 0.09 -4.09
N VAL A 57 42.40 -1.10 -3.53
CA VAL A 57 41.17 -1.44 -2.78
C VAL A 57 41.09 -0.59 -1.51
N GLN A 58 42.21 -0.49 -0.82
CA GLN A 58 42.38 0.35 0.36
C GLN A 58 43.33 1.51 0.02
N SER A 59 42.78 2.73 -0.04
CA SER A 59 43.58 3.94 -0.16
C SER A 59 44.15 4.33 1.22
N SER A 60 45.24 5.08 1.25
CA SER A 60 45.72 5.73 2.48
C SER A 60 44.96 7.03 2.81
N ASP A 61 44.23 7.56 1.83
CA ASP A 61 43.36 8.72 1.98
C ASP A 61 41.92 8.27 2.31
N PRO A 62 41.35 8.66 3.47
CA PRO A 62 40.00 8.27 3.88
C PRO A 62 38.88 8.85 3.01
N ASN A 63 39.16 9.89 2.21
CA ASN A 63 38.19 10.48 1.28
C ASN A 63 38.32 9.95 -0.15
N ALA A 64 39.35 9.15 -0.43
CA ALA A 64 39.57 8.59 -1.76
C ALA A 64 38.63 7.43 -2.06
N LYS A 65 38.27 7.30 -3.35
CA LYS A 65 37.52 6.14 -3.84
C LYS A 65 38.36 4.87 -3.73
N GLY A 66 37.74 3.79 -3.29
CA GLY A 66 38.33 2.45 -3.28
C GLY A 66 38.02 1.69 -4.56
N CYS A 67 38.93 0.82 -4.96
CA CYS A 67 38.68 -0.18 -6.00
C CYS A 67 37.75 -1.27 -5.47
N PHE A 68 36.62 -1.46 -6.14
CA PHE A 68 35.62 -2.46 -5.79
C PHE A 68 35.40 -3.41 -6.96
N LEU A 69 35.49 -4.71 -6.71
CA LEU A 69 35.13 -5.75 -7.67
C LEU A 69 33.85 -6.44 -7.25
N ASP A 70 32.82 -6.31 -8.09
CA ASP A 70 31.57 -6.99 -7.87
C ASP A 70 31.66 -8.45 -8.36
N CYS A 71 31.86 -9.38 -7.43
CA CYS A 71 31.97 -10.81 -7.74
C CYS A 71 30.69 -11.43 -8.31
N TYR A 72 29.55 -10.76 -8.22
CA TYR A 72 28.27 -11.27 -8.69
C TYR A 72 27.79 -10.52 -9.94
N SER A 73 28.49 -9.44 -10.32
CA SER A 73 28.24 -8.74 -11.57
C SER A 73 28.51 -9.64 -12.77
N PRO A 74 27.63 -9.63 -13.80
CA PRO A 74 27.86 -10.38 -15.02
C PRO A 74 29.07 -9.87 -15.81
N LYS A 75 29.55 -8.65 -15.55
CA LYS A 75 30.65 -8.01 -16.31
C LYS A 75 32.05 -8.33 -15.79
N CYS A 76 32.22 -8.72 -14.51
CA CYS A 76 33.54 -8.94 -13.88
C CYS A 76 34.50 -7.75 -14.09
N GLU A 77 34.04 -6.56 -13.69
CA GLU A 77 34.78 -5.31 -13.82
C GLU A 77 35.00 -4.67 -12.45
N ALA A 78 36.20 -4.09 -12.25
CA ALA A 78 36.51 -3.32 -11.06
C ALA A 78 36.11 -1.85 -11.29
N VAL A 79 35.44 -1.26 -10.30
CA VAL A 79 34.91 0.11 -10.35
C VAL A 79 35.36 0.92 -9.14
N CYS A 80 35.46 2.24 -9.29
CA CYS A 80 35.75 3.14 -8.19
C CYS A 80 34.48 3.51 -7.44
N ARG A 81 34.46 3.26 -6.13
CA ARG A 81 33.33 3.61 -5.26
C ARG A 81 33.80 4.36 -4.02
N ASN A 82 32.94 5.23 -3.50
CA ASN A 82 33.13 5.78 -2.17
C ASN A 82 33.00 4.64 -1.15
N ARG A 83 33.78 4.70 -0.06
CA ARG A 83 33.75 3.69 1.02
C ARG A 83 32.73 4.02 2.13
N LYS A 84 31.82 4.95 1.85
CA LYS A 84 30.67 5.32 2.69
C LYS A 84 29.37 4.75 2.09
N PRO A 85 28.29 4.64 2.88
CA PRO A 85 26.98 4.21 2.38
C PRO A 85 26.56 5.02 1.15
N ASN A 86 25.94 4.35 0.17
CA ASN A 86 25.32 5.01 -0.97
C ASN A 86 23.83 5.21 -0.67
N CYS A 87 23.43 6.38 -0.21
CA CYS A 87 22.04 6.62 0.18
C CYS A 87 21.04 6.71 -0.98
N ASP A 88 21.50 6.52 -2.23
CA ASP A 88 20.67 6.50 -3.44
C ASP A 88 20.70 5.15 -4.18
N GLY A 89 21.28 4.11 -3.57
CA GLY A 89 21.32 2.76 -4.12
C GLY A 89 20.23 1.82 -3.57
N PRO A 90 19.86 0.74 -4.30
CA PRO A 90 18.99 -0.32 -3.77
C PRO A 90 19.54 -0.91 -2.48
N GLY A 91 18.70 -1.03 -1.45
CA GLY A 91 19.10 -1.43 -0.11
C GLY A 91 19.56 -0.28 0.79
N ALA A 92 19.45 0.98 0.37
CA ALA A 92 19.75 2.11 1.23
C ALA A 92 18.67 2.29 2.32
N ALA A 93 19.10 2.71 3.51
CA ALA A 93 18.30 3.16 4.64
C ALA A 93 19.03 4.33 5.29
N CYS A 94 18.70 5.55 4.85
CA CYS A 94 19.36 6.80 5.28
C CYS A 94 18.30 7.86 5.58
N TYR A 95 18.69 9.02 6.12
CA TYR A 95 17.75 10.13 6.43
C TYR A 95 16.66 9.70 7.44
N ASP A 96 15.41 10.13 7.29
CA ASP A 96 14.34 10.06 8.31
C ASP A 96 13.27 8.93 8.21
N PRO A 97 13.66 7.64 8.25
CA PRO A 97 14.52 6.99 7.30
C PRO A 97 13.78 6.72 5.98
N ARG A 98 14.41 7.20 4.91
CA ARG A 98 14.12 6.83 3.53
C ARG A 98 14.82 5.51 3.21
N PHE A 99 14.04 4.54 2.76
CA PHE A 99 14.52 3.27 2.23
C PHE A 99 14.50 3.25 0.71
N ILE A 100 15.35 2.43 0.12
CA ILE A 100 15.30 2.05 -1.29
C ILE A 100 15.23 0.54 -1.37
N GLY A 101 14.14 0.01 -1.93
CA GLY A 101 13.92 -1.43 -2.05
C GLY A 101 14.94 -2.13 -2.96
N GLY A 102 14.94 -3.46 -2.93
CA GLY A 102 15.70 -4.29 -3.88
C GLY A 102 15.28 -4.08 -5.34
N ASP A 103 14.05 -3.63 -5.55
CA ASP A 103 13.49 -3.17 -6.82
C ASP A 103 13.93 -1.74 -7.24
N GLY A 104 14.71 -1.06 -6.39
CA GLY A 104 15.19 0.31 -6.63
C GLY A 104 14.16 1.41 -6.35
N ILE A 105 12.99 1.07 -5.80
CA ILE A 105 11.94 2.05 -5.51
C ILE A 105 12.15 2.65 -4.12
N VAL A 106 12.10 3.98 -4.05
CA VAL A 106 12.18 4.75 -2.80
C VAL A 106 10.88 4.59 -2.02
N PHE A 107 10.96 4.36 -0.71
CA PHE A 107 9.83 4.44 0.20
C PHE A 107 10.25 4.92 1.59
N TYR A 108 9.34 5.52 2.34
CA TYR A 108 9.58 5.94 3.72
C TYR A 108 8.95 4.95 4.69
N PHE A 109 9.69 4.60 5.74
CA PHE A 109 9.19 3.76 6.82
C PHE A 109 9.44 4.48 8.15
N HIS A 110 8.38 5.05 8.70
CA HIS A 110 8.41 5.64 10.03
C HIS A 110 8.10 4.53 11.03
N GLY A 111 9.13 4.10 11.76
CA GLY A 111 8.98 3.20 12.89
C GLY A 111 8.38 3.93 14.09
N LYS A 112 8.55 3.36 15.28
CA LYS A 112 8.25 4.02 16.55
C LYS A 112 9.55 4.26 17.32
N SER A 113 9.60 5.39 18.03
CA SER A 113 10.75 5.71 18.87
C SER A 113 10.94 4.64 19.96
N ASN A 114 12.18 4.18 20.12
CA ASN A 114 12.59 3.12 21.05
C ASN A 114 12.03 1.72 20.78
N GLU A 115 11.52 1.45 19.59
CA GLU A 115 11.06 0.10 19.19
C GLU A 115 12.01 -0.57 18.18
N HIS A 116 11.84 -1.89 18.01
CA HIS A 116 12.63 -2.71 17.10
C HIS A 116 11.77 -3.23 15.96
N PHE A 117 12.31 -3.21 14.74
CA PHE A 117 11.59 -3.66 13.54
C PHE A 117 12.46 -4.61 12.72
N SER A 118 11.83 -5.64 12.16
CA SER A 118 12.47 -6.59 11.24
C SER A 118 12.69 -5.92 9.87
N LEU A 119 13.95 -5.62 9.53
CA LEU A 119 14.31 -5.13 8.20
C LEU A 119 14.42 -6.29 7.21
N ILE A 120 15.05 -7.39 7.63
CA ILE A 120 15.24 -8.63 6.86
C ILE A 120 14.90 -9.82 7.75
N SER A 121 14.08 -10.72 7.21
CA SER A 121 13.75 -12.01 7.82
C SER A 121 13.84 -13.09 6.76
N ASP A 122 14.90 -13.88 6.79
CA ASP A 122 15.14 -15.01 5.91
C ASP A 122 15.70 -16.21 6.70
N THR A 123 15.71 -17.38 6.06
CA THR A 123 16.04 -18.67 6.68
C THR A 123 17.39 -18.68 7.41
N ASN A 124 18.38 -17.95 6.89
CA ASN A 124 19.75 -17.92 7.42
C ASN A 124 20.21 -16.51 7.84
N LEU A 125 19.31 -15.53 7.83
CA LEU A 125 19.65 -14.14 8.12
C LEU A 125 18.43 -13.40 8.67
N GLN A 126 18.58 -12.87 9.88
CA GLN A 126 17.64 -11.90 10.46
C GLN A 126 18.40 -10.58 10.71
N ILE A 127 17.83 -9.46 10.27
CA ILE A 127 18.33 -8.12 10.58
C ILE A 127 17.19 -7.31 11.18
N ASN A 128 17.35 -6.93 12.44
CA ASN A 128 16.46 -6.04 13.16
C ASN A 128 17.10 -4.66 13.31
N ALA A 129 16.29 -3.61 13.24
CA ALA A 129 16.71 -2.24 13.50
C ALA A 129 15.97 -1.65 14.68
N ARG A 130 16.70 -1.05 15.62
CA ARG A 130 16.12 -0.21 16.68
C ARG A 130 16.03 1.22 16.18
N PHE A 131 14.88 1.84 16.38
CA PHE A 131 14.65 3.21 15.97
C PHE A 131 14.70 4.15 17.17
N ILE A 132 15.34 5.30 17.01
CA ILE A 132 15.16 6.47 17.88
C ILE A 132 14.24 7.45 17.17
N GLY A 133 13.60 8.35 17.92
CA GLY A 133 12.70 9.30 17.30
C GLY A 133 12.11 10.33 18.26
N LEU A 134 11.57 11.39 17.67
CA LEU A 134 11.01 12.54 18.36
C LEU A 134 9.68 12.93 17.70
N ARG A 135 8.71 13.32 18.52
CA ARG A 135 7.46 13.93 18.05
C ARG A 135 7.48 15.44 18.34
N PRO A 136 7.69 16.29 17.33
CA PRO A 136 7.61 17.73 17.51
C PRO A 136 6.20 18.16 17.94
N ALA A 137 6.10 19.25 18.71
CA ALA A 137 4.82 19.77 19.16
C ALA A 137 3.95 20.16 17.95
N GLY A 138 2.69 19.71 17.96
CA GLY A 138 1.73 19.95 16.86
C GLY A 138 1.83 18.96 15.69
N ARG A 139 2.70 17.94 15.74
CA ARG A 139 2.73 16.85 14.77
C ARG A 139 2.03 15.60 15.31
N THR A 140 1.45 14.83 14.39
CA THR A 140 0.68 13.61 14.70
C THR A 140 1.53 12.33 14.67
N ARG A 141 2.81 12.41 14.28
CA ARG A 141 3.73 11.28 14.11
C ARG A 141 5.15 11.63 14.55
N ASP A 142 5.91 10.59 14.88
CA ASP A 142 7.33 10.69 15.23
C ASP A 142 8.16 10.74 13.95
N TYR A 143 9.19 11.59 13.94
CA TYR A 143 10.34 11.38 13.07
C TYR A 143 11.22 10.31 13.70
N THR A 144 11.75 9.39 12.89
CA THR A 144 12.53 8.27 13.40
C THR A 144 13.78 8.03 12.58
N TRP A 145 14.84 7.52 13.23
CA TRP A 145 16.11 7.17 12.62
C TRP A 145 16.61 5.83 13.17
N ILE A 146 17.38 5.08 12.38
CA ILE A 146 17.95 3.81 12.82
C ILE A 146 19.09 4.09 13.80
N GLN A 147 18.97 3.67 15.05
CA GLN A 147 20.03 3.81 16.05
C GLN A 147 20.97 2.61 16.05
N SER A 148 20.42 1.40 15.92
CA SER A 148 21.21 0.18 15.96
C SER A 148 20.66 -0.90 15.06
N LEU A 149 21.56 -1.79 14.62
CA LEU A 149 21.25 -3.00 13.90
C LEU A 149 21.61 -4.21 14.76
N GLY A 150 20.70 -5.18 14.85
CA GLY A 150 20.93 -6.49 15.43
C GLY A 150 20.82 -7.56 14.35
N LEU A 151 21.87 -8.36 14.20
CA LEU A 151 22.00 -9.40 13.19
C LEU A 151 22.01 -10.76 13.84
N MET A 152 21.26 -11.70 13.28
CA MET A 152 21.34 -13.12 13.63
C MET A 152 21.64 -13.92 12.36
N PHE A 153 22.70 -14.72 12.39
CA PHE A 153 23.16 -15.53 11.27
C PHE A 153 23.86 -16.79 11.82
N GLY A 154 23.55 -17.96 11.27
CA GLY A 154 24.00 -19.22 11.84
C GLY A 154 23.58 -19.34 13.32
N SER A 155 24.55 -19.56 14.21
CA SER A 155 24.37 -19.56 15.67
C SER A 155 24.81 -18.27 16.36
N HIS A 156 25.18 -17.24 15.59
CA HIS A 156 25.81 -16.03 16.09
C HIS A 156 24.88 -14.82 16.06
N THR A 157 25.17 -13.89 16.97
CA THR A 157 24.53 -12.59 17.04
C THR A 157 25.57 -11.47 16.97
N PHE A 158 25.27 -10.41 16.22
CA PHE A 158 26.12 -9.24 16.13
C PHE A 158 25.29 -7.97 16.24
N THR A 159 25.75 -6.99 17.01
CA THR A 159 25.10 -5.68 17.07
C THR A 159 26.05 -4.56 16.69
N LEU A 160 25.47 -3.54 16.05
CA LEU A 160 26.12 -2.31 15.64
C LEU A 160 25.24 -1.13 16.06
N GLU A 161 25.78 -0.19 16.82
CA GLU A 161 25.01 0.89 17.42
C GLU A 161 25.70 2.26 17.30
N ALA A 162 24.89 3.29 17.05
CA ALA A 162 25.28 4.69 17.24
C ALA A 162 25.08 5.09 18.72
N LYS A 163 26.17 5.44 19.39
CA LYS A 163 26.16 5.96 20.76
C LYS A 163 25.44 7.31 20.80
N LYS A 164 24.63 7.51 21.84
CA LYS A 164 24.02 8.82 22.12
C LYS A 164 25.11 9.87 22.28
N ALA A 165 24.92 11.03 21.65
CA ALA A 165 25.79 12.19 21.77
C ALA A 165 24.93 13.43 22.06
N GLU A 166 25.24 14.18 23.11
CA GLU A 166 24.55 15.45 23.39
C GLU A 166 24.90 16.52 22.35
N LYS A 167 26.19 16.57 21.98
CA LYS A 167 26.72 17.41 20.91
C LYS A 167 27.53 16.56 19.96
N TRP A 168 27.32 16.77 18.67
CA TRP A 168 28.06 16.04 17.66
C TRP A 168 29.53 16.49 17.63
N ASP A 169 30.43 15.50 17.62
CA ASP A 169 31.86 15.69 17.43
C ASP A 169 32.40 14.60 16.49
N ASN A 170 32.96 15.02 15.35
CA ASN A 170 33.55 14.12 14.36
C ASN A 170 34.84 13.44 14.87
N GLU A 171 35.46 14.00 15.92
CA GLU A 171 36.65 13.45 16.56
C GLU A 171 36.31 12.43 17.65
N VAL A 172 35.04 12.15 17.91
CA VAL A 172 34.63 11.05 18.78
C VAL A 172 34.12 9.90 17.92
N ASP A 173 34.57 8.68 18.23
CA ASP A 173 34.00 7.49 17.61
C ASP A 173 32.68 7.16 18.30
N HIS A 174 31.58 7.30 17.57
CA HIS A 174 30.22 7.06 18.03
C HIS A 174 29.74 5.65 17.76
N LEU A 175 30.60 4.75 17.26
CA LEU A 175 30.26 3.35 17.02
C LEU A 175 30.44 2.48 18.27
N GLN A 176 29.53 1.53 18.45
CA GLN A 176 29.64 0.45 19.42
C GLN A 176 29.28 -0.88 18.77
N PHE A 177 30.01 -1.94 19.13
CA PHE A 177 29.86 -3.27 18.57
C PHE A 177 29.70 -4.31 19.66
N SER A 178 28.92 -5.36 19.39
CA SER A 178 28.95 -6.59 20.17
C SER A 178 28.87 -7.83 19.29
N TYR A 179 29.51 -8.92 19.71
CA TYR A 179 29.43 -10.23 19.06
C TYR A 179 29.14 -11.28 20.14
N ASP A 180 28.06 -12.03 19.98
CA ASP A 180 27.54 -13.00 20.95
C ASP A 180 27.39 -12.42 22.36
N GLY A 181 26.84 -11.20 22.42
CA GLY A 181 26.59 -10.46 23.66
C GLY A 181 27.84 -9.88 24.33
N LYS A 182 29.03 -10.07 23.77
CA LYS A 182 30.28 -9.50 24.29
C LYS A 182 30.67 -8.25 23.52
N THR A 183 31.03 -7.19 24.24
CA THR A 183 31.51 -5.94 23.63
C THR A 183 32.74 -6.21 22.77
N LEU A 184 32.71 -5.74 21.53
CA LEU A 184 33.79 -5.83 20.57
C LEU A 184 34.46 -4.47 20.40
N ILE A 185 35.79 -4.42 20.50
CA ILE A 185 36.58 -3.23 20.23
C ILE A 185 37.32 -3.44 18.93
N ILE A 186 37.01 -2.60 17.93
CA ILE A 186 37.75 -2.52 16.68
C ILE A 186 38.66 -1.29 16.80
N PRO A 187 39.99 -1.46 16.76
CA PRO A 187 40.93 -0.35 16.92
C PRO A 187 40.58 0.84 16.02
N GLU A 188 40.77 2.06 16.52
CA GLU A 188 40.65 3.24 15.67
C GLU A 188 41.77 3.24 14.62
N GLY A 189 41.43 3.57 13.38
CA GLY A 189 42.37 3.56 12.26
C GLY A 189 41.72 3.11 10.97
N HIS A 190 41.99 3.85 9.90
CA HIS A 190 41.50 3.54 8.56
C HIS A 190 42.00 2.15 8.12
N SER A 191 41.08 1.30 7.64
CA SER A 191 41.32 -0.11 7.28
C SER A 191 41.66 -1.05 8.45
N SER A 192 41.41 -0.67 9.70
CA SER A 192 41.39 -1.65 10.80
C SER A 192 40.24 -2.64 10.57
N GLU A 193 40.48 -3.90 10.85
CA GLU A 193 39.49 -4.95 10.66
C GLU A 193 39.46 -5.94 11.82
N TRP A 194 38.30 -6.54 12.01
CA TRP A 194 38.08 -7.65 12.89
C TRP A 194 37.36 -8.75 12.11
N ASN A 195 37.77 -10.00 12.34
CA ASN A 195 37.10 -11.18 11.81
C ASN A 195 36.65 -12.03 12.99
N SER A 196 35.47 -12.64 12.87
CA SER A 196 35.01 -13.64 13.83
C SER A 196 35.96 -14.84 13.87
N PRO A 197 35.97 -15.61 14.97
CA PRO A 197 36.78 -16.82 15.07
C PRO A 197 36.56 -17.81 13.92
N GLU A 198 35.31 -17.93 13.47
CA GLU A 198 34.90 -18.84 12.39
C GLU A 198 35.02 -18.21 10.99
N LYS A 199 35.41 -16.92 10.91
CA LYS A 199 35.53 -16.13 9.68
C LYS A 199 34.22 -16.00 8.87
N ASP A 200 33.10 -16.14 9.56
CA ASP A 200 31.74 -15.97 9.05
C ASP A 200 31.21 -14.53 9.22
N LEU A 201 31.98 -13.64 9.88
CA LEU A 201 31.71 -12.22 9.96
C LEU A 201 33.02 -11.43 9.91
N LYS A 202 33.05 -10.39 9.05
CA LYS A 202 34.12 -9.40 9.00
C LYS A 202 33.57 -8.00 9.26
N VAL A 203 34.26 -7.21 10.06
CA VAL A 203 33.97 -5.78 10.23
C VAL A 203 35.23 -4.99 9.93
N GLU A 204 35.15 -4.03 9.02
CA GLU A 204 36.28 -3.21 8.57
C GLU A 204 35.95 -1.72 8.71
N ARG A 205 36.83 -0.92 9.31
CA ARG A 205 36.69 0.54 9.31
C ARG A 205 37.01 1.12 7.94
N THR A 206 36.07 1.89 7.41
CA THR A 206 36.24 2.59 6.12
C THR A 206 36.67 4.05 6.28
N SER A 207 36.65 4.55 7.52
CA SER A 207 37.20 5.84 7.95
C SER A 207 37.95 5.65 9.27
N ILE A 208 38.59 6.70 9.79
CA ILE A 208 39.26 6.64 11.10
C ILE A 208 38.23 6.40 12.22
N LYS A 209 37.07 7.05 12.14
CA LYS A 209 35.95 7.00 13.08
C LYS A 209 34.62 6.93 12.33
N ASN A 210 33.55 6.47 12.98
CA ASN A 210 32.15 6.59 12.54
C ASN A 210 31.74 5.88 11.24
N SER A 211 32.64 5.22 10.50
CA SER A 211 32.28 4.48 9.27
C SER A 211 32.89 3.08 9.23
N VAL A 212 32.06 2.07 8.92
CA VAL A 212 32.45 0.67 8.79
C VAL A 212 31.76 -0.04 7.62
N THR A 213 32.36 -1.13 7.17
CA THR A 213 31.72 -2.17 6.37
C THR A 213 31.63 -3.44 7.20
N VAL A 214 30.43 -4.03 7.24
CA VAL A 214 30.17 -5.34 7.85
C VAL A 214 29.90 -6.33 6.73
N THR A 215 30.60 -7.46 6.70
CA THR A 215 30.49 -8.49 5.67
C THR A 215 30.20 -9.84 6.30
N ILE A 216 29.08 -10.43 5.93
CA ILE A 216 28.76 -11.85 6.16
C ILE A 216 29.04 -12.57 4.83
N PRO A 217 30.12 -13.36 4.73
CA PRO A 217 30.55 -13.97 3.47
C PRO A 217 29.42 -14.71 2.78
N GLU A 218 29.29 -14.48 1.47
CA GLU A 218 28.28 -15.08 0.59
C GLU A 218 26.82 -14.72 0.89
N VAL A 219 26.53 -14.02 2.00
CA VAL A 219 25.17 -13.69 2.45
C VAL A 219 24.84 -12.21 2.24
N ALA A 220 25.61 -11.31 2.86
CA ALA A 220 25.31 -9.87 2.86
C ALA A 220 26.53 -9.00 3.15
N GLU A 221 26.51 -7.77 2.64
CA GLU A 221 27.44 -6.70 2.97
C GLU A 221 26.65 -5.44 3.37
N MET A 222 27.12 -4.71 4.38
CA MET A 222 26.51 -3.49 4.87
C MET A 222 27.56 -2.42 5.03
N ALA A 223 27.43 -1.31 4.31
CA ALA A 223 28.19 -0.10 4.61
C ALA A 223 27.40 0.74 5.60
N VAL A 224 28.04 1.21 6.67
CA VAL A 224 27.40 1.97 7.75
C VAL A 224 28.20 3.22 8.07
N ASN A 225 27.48 4.32 8.28
CA ASN A 225 28.04 5.60 8.73
C ASN A 225 27.18 6.19 9.85
N VAL A 226 27.80 6.69 10.92
CA VAL A 226 27.08 7.41 11.98
C VAL A 226 27.04 8.90 11.65
N VAL A 227 25.86 9.50 11.72
CA VAL A 227 25.62 10.92 11.46
C VAL A 227 24.68 11.52 12.52
N PRO A 228 24.78 12.83 12.81
CA PRO A 228 23.80 13.54 13.63
C PRO A 228 22.62 14.03 12.76
N VAL A 229 21.53 14.46 13.41
CA VAL A 229 20.59 15.40 12.78
C VAL A 229 21.23 16.79 12.84
N THR A 230 21.46 17.42 11.69
CA THR A 230 22.11 18.74 11.67
C THR A 230 21.13 19.87 11.99
N GLU A 231 21.63 21.04 12.36
CA GLU A 231 20.79 22.23 12.53
C GLU A 231 20.07 22.64 11.23
N GLU A 232 20.67 22.33 10.07
CA GLU A 232 20.05 22.61 8.77
C GLU A 232 18.88 21.65 8.53
N ASP A 233 19.05 20.36 8.80
CA ASP A 233 17.98 19.37 8.70
C ASP A 233 16.82 19.72 9.65
N ASP A 234 17.13 20.07 10.90
CA ASP A 234 16.13 20.47 11.89
C ASP A 234 15.32 21.70 11.45
N LYS A 235 15.97 22.69 10.82
CA LYS A 235 15.30 23.88 10.26
C LYS A 235 14.43 23.54 9.05
N ILE A 236 14.91 22.70 8.13
CA ILE A 236 14.19 22.34 6.90
C ILE A 236 12.94 21.53 7.23
N HIS A 237 13.07 20.56 8.13
CA HIS A 237 12.01 19.59 8.41
C HIS A 237 11.19 19.94 9.67
N ASN A 238 11.65 20.92 10.46
CA ASN A 238 11.06 21.34 11.73
C ASN A 238 10.96 20.17 12.73
N TYR A 239 12.08 19.47 12.96
CA TYR A 239 12.14 18.32 13.87
C TYR A 239 12.04 18.74 15.36
N GLN A 240 12.39 20.00 15.69
CA GLN A 240 12.45 20.54 17.04
C GLN A 240 13.41 19.74 17.94
N ILE A 241 14.60 19.41 17.40
CA ILE A 241 15.62 18.65 18.13
C ILE A 241 16.01 19.39 19.43
N PRO A 242 15.96 18.72 20.60
CA PRO A 242 16.32 19.32 21.87
C PRO A 242 17.84 19.55 21.97
N SER A 243 18.25 20.56 22.75
CA SER A 243 19.66 20.97 22.84
C SER A 243 20.59 19.97 23.54
N ASP A 244 20.04 18.91 24.14
CA ASP A 244 20.73 17.87 24.91
C ASP A 244 20.86 16.52 24.15
N ASP A 245 20.51 16.48 22.86
CA ASP A 245 20.66 15.28 22.04
C ASP A 245 20.87 15.64 20.56
N SER A 246 21.93 15.12 19.94
CA SER A 246 22.19 15.31 18.51
C SER A 246 21.49 14.28 17.62
N PHE A 247 20.74 13.33 18.21
CA PHE A 247 20.07 12.23 17.51
C PHE A 247 21.04 11.46 16.58
N ALA A 248 22.20 11.08 17.13
CA ALA A 248 23.18 10.28 16.38
C ALA A 248 22.56 8.95 15.91
N HIS A 249 22.61 8.69 14.60
CA HIS A 249 21.94 7.56 13.96
C HIS A 249 22.76 6.99 12.81
N LEU A 250 22.32 5.84 12.29
CA LEU A 250 22.96 5.08 11.24
C LEU A 250 22.37 5.41 9.86
N GLU A 251 23.23 5.77 8.93
CA GLU A 251 23.00 5.62 7.50
C GLU A 251 23.56 4.27 7.05
N VAL A 252 22.73 3.47 6.38
CA VAL A 252 23.05 2.08 6.05
C VAL A 252 22.80 1.84 4.57
N GLN A 253 23.73 1.16 3.91
CA GLN A 253 23.53 0.60 2.58
C GLN A 253 23.70 -0.92 2.66
N PHE A 254 22.58 -1.64 2.56
CA PHE A 254 22.55 -3.09 2.50
C PHE A 254 22.82 -3.60 1.09
N ARG A 255 23.55 -4.71 0.99
CA ARG A 255 23.75 -5.46 -0.24
C ARG A 255 23.62 -6.93 0.07
N PHE A 256 22.56 -7.55 -0.44
CA PHE A 256 22.33 -8.97 -0.24
C PHE A 256 22.82 -9.79 -1.43
N LEU A 257 23.43 -10.95 -1.14
CA LEU A 257 24.05 -11.83 -2.12
C LEU A 257 23.25 -13.13 -2.30
N SER A 258 22.56 -13.59 -1.26
CA SER A 258 21.87 -14.89 -1.25
C SER A 258 20.57 -14.89 -0.43
N LEU A 259 19.63 -13.99 -0.73
CA LEU A 259 18.28 -14.06 -0.14
C LEU A 259 17.45 -15.15 -0.82
N SER A 260 16.64 -15.85 -0.04
CA SER A 260 15.65 -16.79 -0.56
C SER A 260 14.48 -16.04 -1.21
N SER A 261 13.70 -16.73 -2.05
CA SER A 261 12.47 -16.16 -2.63
C SER A 261 11.36 -15.89 -1.60
N LYS A 262 11.55 -16.29 -0.34
CA LYS A 262 10.59 -16.10 0.77
C LYS A 262 11.03 -15.05 1.78
N VAL A 263 12.10 -14.30 1.51
CA VAL A 263 12.60 -13.26 2.40
C VAL A 263 11.52 -12.22 2.72
N ASP A 264 11.31 -11.91 4.00
CA ASP A 264 10.36 -10.89 4.46
C ASP A 264 11.10 -9.81 5.28
N GLY A 265 10.37 -8.93 5.97
CA GLY A 265 10.87 -7.73 6.63
C GLY A 265 10.56 -6.47 5.81
N VAL A 266 10.73 -5.30 6.45
CA VAL A 266 10.44 -3.99 5.86
C VAL A 266 11.18 -3.80 4.53
N LEU A 267 12.46 -4.14 4.51
CA LEU A 267 13.29 -4.10 3.32
C LEU A 267 13.29 -5.43 2.58
N GLY A 268 13.26 -6.55 3.29
CA GLY A 268 13.46 -7.89 2.72
C GLY A 268 12.41 -8.28 1.69
N ARG A 269 11.12 -7.99 1.95
CA ARG A 269 10.05 -8.27 0.98
C ARG A 269 10.28 -7.66 -0.40
N THR A 270 10.99 -6.52 -0.46
CA THR A 270 11.29 -5.83 -1.72
C THR A 270 12.28 -6.57 -2.61
N TYR A 271 12.91 -7.63 -2.10
CA TYR A 271 13.80 -8.53 -2.84
C TYR A 271 13.11 -9.81 -3.33
N GLN A 272 11.81 -10.01 -3.04
CA GLN A 272 11.10 -11.18 -3.57
C GLN A 272 10.83 -11.00 -5.08
N PRO A 273 10.98 -12.06 -5.91
CA PRO A 273 10.82 -11.97 -7.37
C PRO A 273 9.44 -11.50 -7.84
N ASP A 274 8.38 -11.77 -7.07
CA ASP A 274 6.98 -11.45 -7.35
C ASP A 274 6.48 -10.24 -6.56
N PHE A 275 7.34 -9.58 -5.79
CA PHE A 275 6.98 -8.40 -5.03
C PHE A 275 6.59 -7.25 -5.95
N LYS A 276 5.34 -6.81 -5.83
CA LYS A 276 4.85 -5.58 -6.45
C LYS A 276 4.92 -4.47 -5.41
N ASN A 277 5.83 -3.52 -5.61
CA ASN A 277 5.99 -2.42 -4.67
C ASN A 277 4.71 -1.57 -4.62
N PRO A 278 4.08 -1.40 -3.45
CA PRO A 278 2.93 -0.53 -3.30
C PRO A 278 3.29 0.97 -3.36
N ALA A 279 4.59 1.32 -3.26
CA ALA A 279 5.06 2.69 -3.46
C ALA A 279 4.93 3.10 -4.94
N LYS A 280 4.08 4.09 -5.22
CA LYS A 280 3.90 4.62 -6.58
C LYS A 280 5.14 5.41 -7.02
N PRO A 281 5.80 5.05 -8.14
CA PRO A 281 6.88 5.83 -8.70
C PRO A 281 6.41 7.26 -9.03
N GLY A 282 7.20 8.29 -8.67
CA GLY A 282 6.90 9.70 -8.97
C GLY A 282 6.12 10.46 -7.89
N VAL A 283 5.77 9.82 -6.76
CA VAL A 283 5.26 10.51 -5.56
C VAL A 283 6.45 11.01 -4.74
N ALA A 284 6.40 12.24 -4.21
CA ALA A 284 7.54 12.85 -3.52
C ALA A 284 7.97 12.10 -2.23
N MET A 285 7.05 11.39 -1.58
CA MET A 285 7.30 10.57 -0.38
C MET A 285 6.29 9.41 -0.24
N PRO A 286 6.44 8.31 -0.98
CA PRO A 286 5.57 7.15 -0.83
C PRO A 286 5.93 6.42 0.47
N VAL A 287 5.00 6.37 1.42
CA VAL A 287 5.21 5.71 2.73
C VAL A 287 4.71 4.27 2.66
N VAL A 288 5.57 3.30 3.00
CA VAL A 288 5.25 1.87 3.02
C VAL A 288 5.42 1.34 4.43
N GLY A 289 4.32 0.88 5.03
CA GLY A 289 4.30 0.33 6.39
C GLY A 289 3.25 0.99 7.27
N GLY A 290 2.58 0.18 8.08
CA GLY A 290 1.65 0.58 9.14
C GLY A 290 1.85 -0.37 10.32
N GLU A 291 1.63 0.14 11.52
CA GLU A 291 2.13 -0.34 12.82
C GLU A 291 1.86 -1.81 13.21
N ASP A 292 1.07 -2.59 12.47
CA ASP A 292 0.55 -3.89 12.95
C ASP A 292 1.15 -5.14 12.27
N LYS A 293 2.30 -5.04 11.59
CA LYS A 293 2.91 -6.19 10.87
C LYS A 293 4.39 -6.45 11.14
N ALA A 294 5.01 -5.79 12.11
CA ALA A 294 6.43 -5.98 12.39
C ALA A 294 6.81 -5.88 13.88
N GLU A 295 5.92 -6.32 14.77
CA GLU A 295 6.30 -6.61 16.16
C GLU A 295 6.94 -8.00 16.19
N ALA A 296 8.21 -8.07 16.58
CA ALA A 296 8.98 -9.31 16.60
C ALA A 296 8.50 -10.24 17.72
N ASP A 297 8.04 -11.44 17.33
CA ASP A 297 7.74 -12.55 18.24
C ASP A 297 9.00 -13.00 18.99
N MET A 298 9.14 -12.54 20.24
CA MET A 298 10.17 -13.02 21.16
C MET A 298 9.52 -13.95 22.21
N VAL A 299 9.75 -15.26 22.03
CA VAL A 299 9.74 -16.33 23.05
C VAL A 299 8.36 -16.70 23.65
N ARG A 300 7.77 -17.80 23.15
CA ARG A 300 7.39 -18.99 23.94
C ARG A 300 6.81 -20.08 23.03
N ILE A 301 7.70 -20.93 22.53
CA ILE A 301 7.35 -22.25 21.99
C ILE A 301 6.93 -23.11 23.18
N GLU A 302 5.71 -23.66 23.12
CA GLU A 302 5.35 -25.05 23.46
C GLU A 302 3.82 -25.15 23.69
N LEU A 303 3.19 -26.12 23.00
CA LEU A 303 1.91 -26.77 23.32
C LEU A 303 0.55 -26.12 22.96
N TRP A 304 0.22 -25.85 21.68
CA TRP A 304 -1.20 -25.83 21.24
C TRP A 304 -1.35 -26.32 19.78
N TRP A 305 -0.98 -27.59 19.50
CA TRP A 305 -1.01 -28.19 18.15
C TRP A 305 -2.26 -29.03 17.81
N ILE A 306 -3.35 -29.04 18.60
CA ILE A 306 -4.48 -29.98 18.35
C ILE A 306 -5.83 -29.28 18.00
N GLY A 307 -5.87 -27.96 17.85
CA GLY A 307 -7.14 -27.22 17.66
C GLY A 307 -7.41 -26.54 16.32
N ARG A 308 -6.62 -26.77 15.26
CA ARG A 308 -6.68 -25.94 14.02
C ARG A 308 -6.89 -26.73 12.72
N VAL A 309 -7.89 -27.60 12.69
CA VAL A 309 -8.34 -28.26 11.43
C VAL A 309 -9.75 -27.82 11.00
N LEU A 310 -10.43 -26.91 11.73
CA LEU A 310 -11.83 -26.56 11.46
C LEU A 310 -12.17 -25.07 11.28
N VAL A 311 -11.19 -24.16 11.14
CA VAL A 311 -11.47 -22.70 10.99
C VAL A 311 -10.67 -22.05 9.84
N LEU A 312 -10.39 -22.79 8.77
CA LEU A 312 -9.57 -22.31 7.65
C LEU A 312 -10.34 -22.18 6.34
N LEU A 313 -11.58 -21.67 6.41
CA LEU A 313 -12.40 -21.41 5.21
C LEU A 313 -13.19 -20.08 5.21
N GLN A 314 -12.91 -19.12 6.10
CA GLN A 314 -13.76 -17.92 6.24
C GLN A 314 -13.00 -16.58 6.32
N LEU A 315 -11.83 -16.43 5.70
CA LEU A 315 -11.18 -15.10 5.64
C LEU A 315 -10.54 -14.84 4.28
N ILE A 316 -11.39 -14.55 3.29
CA ILE A 316 -11.04 -13.72 2.13
C ILE A 316 -11.94 -12.49 2.24
N PRO A 317 -11.43 -11.27 2.47
CA PRO A 317 -12.24 -10.07 2.30
C PRO A 317 -12.42 -9.86 0.79
N GLY A 318 -13.58 -10.25 0.28
CA GLY A 318 -14.05 -9.89 -1.05
C GLY A 318 -14.38 -8.40 -1.07
N ILE A 319 -14.03 -7.74 -2.17
CA ILE A 319 -14.39 -6.35 -2.45
C ILE A 319 -15.84 -6.42 -2.95
N LEU A 320 -16.76 -6.12 -2.04
CA LEU A 320 -18.22 -6.28 -2.19
C LEU A 320 -18.87 -4.90 -2.21
N GLY A 321 -20.14 -4.85 -2.61
CA GLY A 321 -20.88 -3.61 -2.62
C GLY A 321 -21.21 -3.08 -1.25
N TRP A 322 -22.44 -2.58 -1.00
CA TRP A 322 -22.86 -2.52 0.42
C TRP A 322 -22.47 -3.84 1.09
N GLY A 323 -21.94 -3.79 2.31
CA GLY A 323 -21.66 -5.03 3.03
C GLY A 323 -22.93 -5.88 3.14
N LYS A 324 -22.78 -7.16 3.50
CA LYS A 324 -23.91 -8.08 3.68
C LYS A 324 -25.06 -7.46 4.48
N ASP A 325 -24.76 -6.72 5.54
CA ASP A 325 -25.74 -6.03 6.38
C ASP A 325 -26.50 -4.91 5.64
N GLY A 326 -25.84 -4.17 4.76
CA GLY A 326 -26.46 -3.11 3.96
C GLY A 326 -27.43 -3.66 2.92
N HIS A 327 -27.03 -4.70 2.16
CA HIS A 327 -27.95 -5.38 1.24
C HIS A 327 -29.12 -6.06 1.96
N TYR A 328 -28.85 -6.70 3.10
CA TYR A 328 -29.89 -7.27 3.94
C TYR A 328 -30.88 -6.19 4.37
N ALA A 329 -30.39 -5.04 4.87
CA ALA A 329 -31.25 -3.93 5.29
C ALA A 329 -32.10 -3.36 4.15
N VAL A 330 -31.50 -3.09 2.98
CA VAL A 330 -32.23 -2.59 1.79
C VAL A 330 -33.38 -3.53 1.43
N CYS A 331 -33.10 -4.83 1.31
CA CYS A 331 -34.11 -5.80 0.93
C CYS A 331 -35.15 -6.03 2.02
N LYS A 332 -34.74 -6.01 3.30
CA LYS A 332 -35.68 -6.18 4.42
C LYS A 332 -36.62 -5.00 4.57
N ILE A 333 -36.12 -3.79 4.30
CA ILE A 333 -36.97 -2.60 4.20
C ILE A 333 -37.94 -2.80 3.03
N ALA A 334 -37.46 -3.18 1.85
CA ALA A 334 -38.29 -3.35 0.66
C ALA A 334 -39.45 -4.33 0.89
N GLU A 335 -39.22 -5.48 1.52
CA GLU A 335 -40.27 -6.46 1.85
C GLU A 335 -41.44 -5.86 2.63
N GLY A 336 -41.17 -4.89 3.51
CA GLY A 336 -42.20 -4.21 4.30
C GLY A 336 -43.10 -3.26 3.50
N TYR A 337 -42.73 -2.93 2.26
CA TYR A 337 -43.46 -2.02 1.36
C TYR A 337 -43.90 -2.70 0.05
N LEU A 338 -43.73 -4.01 -0.07
CA LEU A 338 -44.28 -4.76 -1.19
C LEU A 338 -45.81 -4.85 -1.09
N THR A 339 -46.49 -4.74 -2.23
CA THR A 339 -47.90 -5.12 -2.34
C THR A 339 -48.05 -6.63 -2.14
N GLU A 340 -49.26 -7.09 -1.81
CA GLU A 340 -49.52 -8.53 -1.63
C GLU A 340 -49.13 -9.34 -2.87
N ASP A 341 -49.43 -8.81 -4.06
CA ASP A 341 -49.09 -9.43 -5.35
C ASP A 341 -47.59 -9.52 -5.57
N ALA A 342 -46.85 -8.43 -5.34
CA ALA A 342 -45.40 -8.41 -5.50
C ALA A 342 -44.71 -9.32 -4.48
N LEU A 343 -45.19 -9.35 -3.23
CA LEU A 343 -44.68 -10.24 -2.20
C LEU A 343 -44.91 -11.72 -2.58
N ALA A 344 -46.08 -12.05 -3.11
CA ALA A 344 -46.38 -13.40 -3.58
C ALA A 344 -45.48 -13.82 -4.75
N ALA A 345 -45.29 -12.93 -5.74
CA ALA A 345 -44.40 -13.17 -6.87
C ALA A 345 -42.93 -13.32 -6.46
N VAL A 346 -42.44 -12.47 -5.55
CA VAL A 346 -41.09 -12.56 -4.97
C VAL A 346 -40.91 -13.92 -4.30
N LYS A 347 -41.82 -14.32 -3.40
CA LYS A 347 -41.73 -15.62 -2.70
C LYS A 347 -41.75 -16.81 -3.64
N LEU A 348 -42.47 -16.73 -4.76
CA LEU A 348 -42.51 -17.78 -5.77
C LEU A 348 -41.17 -17.92 -6.51
N LEU A 349 -40.48 -16.80 -6.75
CA LEU A 349 -39.21 -16.78 -7.46
C LEU A 349 -38.01 -17.11 -6.56
N LEU A 350 -38.14 -16.91 -5.25
CA LEU A 350 -37.06 -17.18 -4.31
C LEU A 350 -36.71 -18.68 -4.25
N PRO A 351 -35.42 -19.02 -4.11
CA PRO A 351 -35.01 -20.40 -3.92
C PRO A 351 -35.45 -20.92 -2.54
N GLU A 352 -35.63 -22.23 -2.41
CA GLU A 352 -36.14 -22.86 -1.18
C GLU A 352 -35.31 -22.52 0.07
N TYR A 353 -33.98 -22.44 -0.07
CA TYR A 353 -33.08 -22.11 1.05
C TYR A 353 -33.21 -20.67 1.56
N ALA A 354 -33.89 -19.78 0.82
CA ALA A 354 -34.19 -18.43 1.26
C ALA A 354 -35.35 -18.38 2.27
N GLU A 355 -36.11 -19.47 2.43
CA GLU A 355 -37.26 -19.59 3.33
C GLU A 355 -38.29 -18.45 3.15
N GLY A 356 -38.39 -17.93 1.93
CA GLY A 356 -39.28 -16.81 1.58
C GLY A 356 -38.84 -15.43 2.06
N ASP A 357 -37.58 -15.27 2.52
CA ASP A 357 -36.94 -14.01 2.91
C ASP A 357 -36.01 -13.51 1.78
N LEU A 358 -36.42 -12.45 1.08
CA LEU A 358 -35.62 -11.82 0.02
C LEU A 358 -34.29 -11.30 0.57
N ALA A 359 -34.28 -10.78 1.80
CA ALA A 359 -33.07 -10.21 2.40
C ALA A 359 -31.97 -11.26 2.57
N SER A 360 -32.32 -12.54 2.75
CA SER A 360 -31.37 -13.65 2.90
C SER A 360 -30.52 -13.91 1.65
N VAL A 361 -31.00 -13.51 0.47
CA VAL A 361 -30.33 -13.74 -0.83
C VAL A 361 -29.79 -12.46 -1.47
N CYS A 362 -30.00 -11.30 -0.85
CA CYS A 362 -29.60 -10.02 -1.45
C CYS A 362 -28.09 -9.78 -1.50
N SER A 363 -27.26 -10.58 -0.82
CA SER A 363 -25.80 -10.57 -0.99
C SER A 363 -25.29 -11.56 -2.05
N TRP A 364 -26.17 -12.33 -2.70
CA TRP A 364 -25.75 -13.42 -3.59
C TRP A 364 -24.95 -12.94 -4.81
N ALA A 365 -25.30 -11.79 -5.41
CA ALA A 365 -24.59 -11.30 -6.59
C ALA A 365 -23.11 -11.00 -6.30
N ASP A 366 -22.83 -10.56 -5.08
CA ASP A 366 -21.48 -10.33 -4.57
C ASP A 366 -20.70 -11.63 -4.35
N GLU A 367 -21.37 -12.72 -3.98
CA GLU A 367 -20.76 -14.03 -3.83
C GLU A 367 -20.47 -14.66 -5.20
N ILE A 368 -21.42 -14.55 -6.15
CA ILE A 368 -21.32 -15.22 -7.43
C ILE A 368 -20.30 -14.57 -8.38
N LYS A 369 -20.05 -13.25 -8.30
CA LYS A 369 -19.09 -12.55 -9.18
C LYS A 369 -17.64 -13.07 -9.10
N HIS A 370 -17.30 -13.78 -8.02
CA HIS A 370 -16.00 -14.43 -7.83
C HIS A 370 -15.91 -15.81 -8.47
N ASN A 371 -17.04 -16.39 -8.90
CA ASN A 371 -17.06 -17.63 -9.67
C ASN A 371 -16.61 -17.34 -11.10
N TYR A 372 -15.73 -18.20 -11.63
CA TYR A 372 -15.19 -18.07 -12.99
C TYR A 372 -16.25 -17.86 -14.07
N HIS A 373 -17.40 -18.56 -13.96
CA HIS A 373 -18.50 -18.46 -14.93
C HIS A 373 -19.27 -17.14 -14.87
N TRP A 374 -19.07 -16.37 -13.80
CA TRP A 374 -19.83 -15.18 -13.46
C TRP A 374 -18.96 -13.92 -13.33
N HIS A 375 -17.66 -13.99 -13.63
CA HIS A 375 -16.77 -12.82 -13.58
C HIS A 375 -17.25 -11.64 -14.43
N TRP A 376 -18.02 -11.91 -15.49
CA TRP A 376 -18.61 -10.88 -16.33
C TRP A 376 -19.60 -9.97 -15.58
N THR A 377 -20.12 -10.39 -14.41
CA THR A 377 -21.01 -9.56 -13.60
C THR A 377 -20.27 -8.53 -12.76
N GLY A 378 -18.94 -8.64 -12.59
CA GLY A 378 -18.17 -7.75 -11.73
C GLY A 378 -18.38 -6.25 -12.00
N PRO A 379 -18.27 -5.79 -13.26
CA PRO A 379 -18.53 -4.39 -13.59
C PRO A 379 -19.99 -3.94 -13.44
N LEU A 380 -20.94 -4.86 -13.27
CA LEU A 380 -22.36 -4.54 -13.07
C LEU A 380 -22.67 -4.02 -11.66
N HIS A 381 -21.71 -4.06 -10.73
CA HIS A 381 -21.91 -3.58 -9.36
C HIS A 381 -21.71 -2.07 -9.19
N TYR A 382 -21.10 -1.39 -10.17
CA TYR A 382 -20.74 0.03 -10.02
C TYR A 382 -20.84 0.80 -11.34
N VAL A 383 -20.60 2.10 -11.25
CA VAL A 383 -20.42 3.04 -12.35
C VAL A 383 -19.18 3.88 -12.06
N ASP A 384 -18.26 3.89 -13.03
CA ASP A 384 -17.10 4.77 -13.03
C ASP A 384 -17.45 6.10 -13.71
N THR A 385 -17.35 7.20 -12.95
CA THR A 385 -17.53 8.57 -13.43
C THR A 385 -16.19 9.29 -13.55
N PRO A 386 -16.05 10.27 -14.47
CA PRO A 386 -14.84 11.07 -14.58
C PRO A 386 -14.48 11.79 -13.28
N ASP A 387 -13.20 11.72 -12.91
CA ASP A 387 -12.67 12.31 -11.69
C ASP A 387 -13.08 13.79 -11.53
N PHE A 388 -13.52 14.14 -10.33
CA PHE A 388 -13.89 15.50 -9.92
C PHE A 388 -15.06 16.14 -10.69
N ARG A 389 -15.75 15.43 -11.60
CA ARG A 389 -16.94 15.97 -12.29
C ARG A 389 -18.18 16.02 -11.41
N CYS A 390 -18.30 15.08 -10.47
CA CYS A 390 -19.44 14.99 -9.55
C CYS A 390 -20.81 14.94 -10.25
N ASN A 391 -20.87 14.35 -11.45
CA ASN A 391 -22.09 14.14 -12.20
C ASN A 391 -22.06 12.78 -12.89
N TYR A 392 -23.25 12.28 -13.22
CA TYR A 392 -23.44 11.02 -13.90
C TYR A 392 -24.24 11.24 -15.20
N GLU A 393 -23.79 10.62 -16.28
CA GLU A 393 -24.44 10.64 -17.59
C GLU A 393 -24.40 9.23 -18.20
N TYR A 394 -25.56 8.57 -18.35
CA TYR A 394 -25.65 7.15 -18.77
C TYR A 394 -24.79 6.82 -19.99
N CYS A 395 -24.96 7.56 -21.10
CA CYS A 395 -24.23 7.30 -22.34
C CYS A 395 -22.71 7.45 -22.21
N ARG A 396 -22.26 8.30 -21.29
CA ARG A 396 -20.85 8.58 -21.03
C ARG A 396 -20.25 7.54 -20.09
N ASP A 397 -20.94 7.22 -19.01
CA ASP A 397 -20.38 6.52 -17.84
C ASP A 397 -20.79 5.04 -17.74
N CYS A 398 -21.91 4.63 -18.34
CA CYS A 398 -22.36 3.24 -18.26
C CYS A 398 -21.64 2.35 -19.28
N HIS A 399 -20.41 1.97 -18.95
CA HIS A 399 -19.62 1.00 -19.69
C HIS A 399 -18.58 0.31 -18.81
N ASP A 400 -18.08 -0.84 -19.24
CA ASP A 400 -16.94 -1.49 -18.58
C ASP A 400 -15.60 -0.84 -18.95
N SER A 401 -14.50 -1.36 -18.40
CA SER A 401 -13.14 -0.88 -18.71
C SER A 401 -12.72 -1.04 -20.17
N TYR A 402 -13.44 -1.85 -20.96
CA TYR A 402 -13.20 -2.06 -22.38
C TYR A 402 -14.11 -1.19 -23.28
N GLY A 403 -15.02 -0.43 -22.68
CA GLY A 403 -15.95 0.46 -23.37
C GLY A 403 -17.22 -0.22 -23.89
N HIS A 404 -17.51 -1.46 -23.46
CA HIS A 404 -18.78 -2.10 -23.78
C HIS A 404 -19.92 -1.35 -23.08
N LYS A 405 -20.87 -0.83 -23.86
CA LYS A 405 -22.01 -0.06 -23.35
C LYS A 405 -22.95 -0.92 -22.53
N ASP A 406 -23.66 -0.28 -21.61
CA ASP A 406 -24.67 -0.88 -20.72
C ASP A 406 -24.11 -1.87 -19.68
N VAL A 407 -22.78 -2.04 -19.62
CA VAL A 407 -22.08 -2.89 -18.64
C VAL A 407 -21.71 -2.08 -17.42
N CYS A 408 -22.72 -1.71 -16.62
CA CYS A 408 -22.59 -0.98 -15.36
C CYS A 408 -23.82 -1.23 -14.47
N VAL A 409 -23.86 -0.71 -13.23
CA VAL A 409 -25.00 -0.94 -12.32
C VAL A 409 -26.33 -0.39 -12.81
N THR A 410 -26.37 0.78 -13.46
CA THR A 410 -27.62 1.33 -14.00
C THR A 410 -28.14 0.54 -15.19
N GLY A 411 -27.24 0.11 -16.08
CA GLY A 411 -27.55 -0.79 -17.20
C GLY A 411 -28.04 -2.16 -16.72
N ALA A 412 -27.43 -2.70 -15.66
CA ALA A 412 -27.88 -3.93 -15.02
C ALA A 412 -29.29 -3.79 -14.44
N ILE A 413 -29.59 -2.70 -13.74
CA ILE A 413 -30.93 -2.42 -13.22
C ILE A 413 -31.97 -2.37 -14.34
N TYR A 414 -31.69 -1.68 -15.45
CA TYR A 414 -32.59 -1.68 -16.62
C TYR A 414 -32.78 -3.10 -17.18
N ASN A 415 -31.69 -3.84 -17.36
CA ASN A 415 -31.71 -5.19 -17.93
C ASN A 415 -32.55 -6.16 -17.08
N TYR A 416 -32.25 -6.28 -15.78
CA TYR A 416 -32.95 -7.24 -14.92
C TYR A 416 -34.39 -6.82 -14.60
N THR A 417 -34.70 -5.52 -14.62
CA THR A 417 -36.09 -5.04 -14.62
C THR A 417 -36.83 -5.55 -15.86
N MET A 418 -36.23 -5.40 -17.05
CA MET A 418 -36.84 -5.87 -18.30
C MET A 418 -37.00 -7.39 -18.35
N GLN A 419 -36.04 -8.16 -17.83
CA GLN A 419 -36.15 -9.62 -17.76
C GLN A 419 -37.31 -10.06 -16.87
N LEU A 420 -37.48 -9.43 -15.69
CA LEU A 420 -38.59 -9.74 -14.80
C LEU A 420 -39.93 -9.33 -15.40
N MET A 421 -40.02 -8.17 -16.06
CA MET A 421 -41.25 -7.76 -16.74
C MET A 421 -41.62 -8.70 -17.88
N SER A 422 -40.68 -8.97 -18.81
CA SER A 422 -40.93 -9.84 -19.96
C SER A 422 -41.25 -11.27 -19.54
N GLY A 423 -40.47 -11.84 -18.63
CA GLY A 423 -40.68 -13.22 -18.19
C GLY A 423 -41.91 -13.44 -17.31
N TYR A 424 -42.39 -12.41 -16.61
CA TYR A 424 -43.58 -12.52 -15.77
C TYR A 424 -44.89 -12.22 -16.53
N THR A 425 -44.87 -11.23 -17.44
CA THR A 425 -46.07 -10.82 -18.19
C THR A 425 -46.29 -11.60 -19.49
N ASP A 426 -45.24 -12.16 -20.10
CA ASP A 426 -45.33 -12.85 -21.40
C ASP A 426 -44.80 -14.29 -21.28
N SER A 427 -45.70 -15.19 -20.87
CA SER A 427 -45.43 -16.63 -20.75
C SER A 427 -45.08 -17.33 -22.08
N ASN A 428 -45.15 -16.61 -23.21
CA ASN A 428 -44.85 -17.10 -24.55
C ASN A 428 -43.50 -16.58 -25.11
N SER A 429 -42.72 -15.82 -24.35
CA SER A 429 -41.44 -15.32 -24.85
C SER A 429 -40.45 -16.48 -25.13
N GLU A 430 -39.86 -16.50 -26.32
CA GLU A 430 -38.83 -17.48 -26.73
C GLU A 430 -37.55 -17.39 -25.88
N MET A 431 -37.38 -16.30 -25.12
CA MET A 431 -36.20 -16.04 -24.28
C MET A 431 -36.40 -16.60 -22.86
N LYS A 432 -35.75 -17.73 -22.57
CA LYS A 432 -35.74 -18.33 -21.23
C LYS A 432 -34.74 -17.63 -20.31
N TYR A 433 -35.14 -16.53 -19.69
CA TYR A 433 -34.39 -15.92 -18.59
C TYR A 433 -34.57 -16.72 -17.30
N ASN A 434 -33.54 -16.74 -16.45
CA ASN A 434 -33.68 -17.22 -15.08
C ASN A 434 -34.22 -16.08 -14.20
N LEU A 435 -35.53 -16.09 -13.92
CA LEU A 435 -36.19 -15.01 -13.19
C LEU A 435 -35.79 -14.95 -11.71
N THR A 436 -35.36 -16.07 -11.12
CA THR A 436 -34.78 -16.09 -9.77
C THR A 436 -33.48 -15.28 -9.74
N GLU A 437 -32.58 -15.52 -10.69
CA GLU A 437 -31.34 -14.74 -10.82
C GLU A 437 -31.64 -13.28 -11.13
N ALA A 438 -32.60 -13.00 -12.02
CA ALA A 438 -32.98 -11.62 -12.35
C ALA A 438 -33.50 -10.86 -11.13
N LEU A 439 -34.32 -11.49 -10.28
CA LEU A 439 -34.79 -10.91 -9.02
C LEU A 439 -33.63 -10.63 -8.07
N MET A 440 -32.74 -11.60 -7.87
CA MET A 440 -31.62 -11.49 -6.94
C MET A 440 -30.60 -10.43 -7.40
N PHE A 441 -30.29 -10.38 -8.69
CA PHE A 441 -29.46 -9.32 -9.28
C PHE A 441 -30.12 -7.94 -9.17
N LEU A 442 -31.41 -7.80 -9.53
CA LEU A 442 -32.09 -6.52 -9.44
C LEU A 442 -32.12 -5.98 -8.01
N ALA A 443 -32.46 -6.84 -7.04
CA ALA A 443 -32.49 -6.47 -5.63
C ALA A 443 -31.12 -6.01 -5.12
N HIS A 444 -30.06 -6.72 -5.50
CA HIS A 444 -28.69 -6.37 -5.15
C HIS A 444 -28.26 -5.04 -5.80
N PHE A 445 -28.44 -4.89 -7.12
CA PHE A 445 -27.98 -3.72 -7.86
C PHE A 445 -28.74 -2.44 -7.50
N ILE A 446 -30.02 -2.53 -7.12
CA ILE A 446 -30.73 -1.38 -6.53
C ILE A 446 -30.09 -0.98 -5.19
N GLY A 447 -29.60 -1.92 -4.39
CA GLY A 447 -28.76 -1.60 -3.23
C GLY A 447 -27.49 -0.86 -3.64
N ASP A 448 -26.71 -1.44 -4.54
CA ASP A 448 -25.41 -0.92 -4.98
C ASP A 448 -25.49 0.49 -5.55
N VAL A 449 -26.45 0.77 -6.45
CA VAL A 449 -26.58 2.11 -7.03
C VAL A 449 -26.88 3.18 -5.96
N HIS A 450 -27.36 2.79 -4.78
CA HIS A 450 -27.59 3.69 -3.65
C HIS A 450 -26.37 3.89 -2.75
N GLN A 451 -25.33 3.05 -2.85
CA GLN A 451 -24.05 3.25 -2.17
C GLN A 451 -23.30 4.40 -2.89
N PRO A 452 -23.03 5.54 -2.22
CA PRO A 452 -22.42 6.69 -2.90
C PRO A 452 -21.12 6.38 -3.67
N LEU A 453 -20.25 5.55 -3.12
CA LEU A 453 -18.97 5.19 -3.74
C LEU A 453 -19.07 4.11 -4.83
N HIS A 454 -20.25 3.54 -5.07
CA HIS A 454 -20.50 2.71 -6.26
C HIS A 454 -20.75 3.53 -7.52
N VAL A 455 -21.02 4.83 -7.38
CA VAL A 455 -21.15 5.76 -8.51
C VAL A 455 -20.19 6.90 -8.24
N SER A 456 -18.92 6.67 -8.55
CA SER A 456 -17.85 7.58 -8.11
C SER A 456 -16.64 7.55 -9.05
N PHE A 457 -15.46 7.97 -8.60
CA PHE A 457 -14.37 8.32 -9.52
C PHE A 457 -13.60 7.11 -10.03
N THR A 458 -13.34 7.09 -11.34
CA THR A 458 -12.53 6.05 -11.99
C THR A 458 -11.11 6.01 -11.43
N GLY A 459 -10.49 7.18 -11.21
CA GLY A 459 -9.07 7.28 -10.84
C GLY A 459 -8.73 6.73 -9.46
N ASP A 460 -9.74 6.57 -8.60
CA ASP A 460 -9.57 5.98 -7.27
C ASP A 460 -10.30 4.65 -7.05
N GLU A 461 -10.84 4.06 -8.12
CA GLU A 461 -11.64 2.82 -8.12
C GLU A 461 -12.80 2.93 -7.11
N GLY A 462 -13.49 4.07 -7.17
CA GLY A 462 -14.54 4.44 -6.23
C GLY A 462 -14.14 4.46 -4.77
N GLY A 463 -12.95 4.99 -4.47
CA GLY A 463 -12.41 5.08 -3.12
C GLY A 463 -11.73 3.79 -2.62
N ASN A 464 -11.69 2.71 -3.40
CA ASN A 464 -10.97 1.49 -3.03
C ASN A 464 -9.47 1.73 -2.88
N THR A 465 -8.91 2.65 -3.67
CA THR A 465 -7.50 3.02 -3.59
C THR A 465 -7.21 4.12 -2.55
N ILE A 466 -8.25 4.74 -1.98
CA ILE A 466 -8.12 5.73 -0.91
C ILE A 466 -8.00 4.99 0.42
N ILE A 467 -6.77 4.66 0.77
CA ILE A 467 -6.46 3.98 2.02
C ILE A 467 -6.65 4.94 3.19
N VAL A 468 -7.52 4.61 4.14
CA VAL A 468 -7.78 5.40 5.36
C VAL A 468 -7.66 4.50 6.60
N ARG A 469 -7.81 5.08 7.78
CA ARG A 469 -8.08 4.31 9.00
C ARG A 469 -9.50 4.61 9.47
N TRP A 470 -10.30 3.58 9.69
CA TRP A 470 -11.54 3.70 10.44
C TRP A 470 -11.24 3.47 11.92
N TYR A 471 -11.24 4.55 12.69
CA TYR A 471 -10.64 4.59 14.02
C TYR A 471 -9.22 3.99 14.01
N ARG A 472 -9.02 2.86 14.68
CA ARG A 472 -7.72 2.19 14.78
C ARG A 472 -7.45 1.22 13.62
N ARG A 473 -8.45 0.85 12.82
CA ARG A 473 -8.33 -0.20 11.79
C ARG A 473 -7.99 0.41 10.43
N LYS A 474 -6.90 -0.03 9.80
CA LYS A 474 -6.60 0.34 8.41
C LYS A 474 -7.61 -0.32 7.47
N THR A 475 -8.11 0.46 6.52
CA THR A 475 -9.11 0.04 5.53
C THR A 475 -8.99 0.93 4.28
N ASN A 476 -9.95 0.88 3.37
CA ASN A 476 -10.10 1.86 2.29
C ASN A 476 -11.43 2.62 2.44
N LEU A 477 -11.56 3.74 1.74
CA LEU A 477 -12.74 4.61 1.86
C LEU A 477 -14.02 3.90 1.37
N HIS A 478 -13.93 3.08 0.32
CA HIS A 478 -15.07 2.31 -0.19
C HIS A 478 -15.67 1.41 0.90
N HIS A 479 -14.83 0.57 1.51
CA HIS A 479 -15.20 -0.35 2.60
C HIS A 479 -15.71 0.37 3.86
N VAL A 480 -15.31 1.63 4.09
CA VAL A 480 -15.90 2.44 5.17
C VAL A 480 -17.38 2.68 4.92
N TRP A 481 -17.77 2.98 3.69
CA TRP A 481 -19.16 3.21 3.30
C TRP A 481 -19.95 1.92 3.20
N ASP A 482 -19.35 0.84 2.68
CA ASP A 482 -20.02 -0.46 2.54
C ASP A 482 -20.35 -1.09 3.88
N ASN A 483 -19.38 -1.08 4.80
CA ASN A 483 -19.43 -1.89 6.01
C ASN A 483 -19.28 -1.03 7.27
N MET A 484 -18.20 -0.28 7.37
CA MET A 484 -17.71 0.13 8.70
C MET A 484 -18.58 1.19 9.38
N ILE A 485 -19.25 2.06 8.61
CA ILE A 485 -20.26 2.97 9.17
C ILE A 485 -21.44 2.18 9.76
N ILE A 486 -21.96 1.19 9.02
CA ILE A 486 -23.09 0.35 9.47
C ILE A 486 -22.67 -0.47 10.70
N GLU A 487 -21.55 -1.20 10.63
CA GLU A 487 -21.04 -2.00 11.75
C GLU A 487 -20.82 -1.17 13.03
N SER A 488 -20.31 0.05 12.86
CA SER A 488 -20.11 0.96 14.00
C SER A 488 -21.43 1.46 14.56
N ALA A 489 -22.42 1.76 13.72
CA ALA A 489 -23.76 2.14 14.16
C ALA A 489 -24.46 0.99 14.89
N LEU A 490 -24.39 -0.23 14.35
CA LEU A 490 -24.93 -1.44 14.98
C LEU A 490 -24.38 -1.58 16.40
N LYS A 491 -23.06 -1.52 16.55
CA LYS A 491 -22.40 -1.65 17.85
C LYS A 491 -22.72 -0.49 18.81
N THR A 492 -22.80 0.74 18.30
CA THR A 492 -22.90 1.94 19.14
C THR A 492 -24.34 2.24 19.57
N PHE A 493 -25.32 2.06 18.67
CA PHE A 493 -26.69 2.54 18.86
C PHE A 493 -27.75 1.44 18.87
N TYR A 494 -27.46 0.27 18.30
CA TYR A 494 -28.47 -0.77 18.04
C TYR A 494 -28.16 -2.12 18.72
N GLY A 495 -27.23 -2.16 19.69
CA GLY A 495 -26.94 -3.37 20.46
C GLY A 495 -26.37 -4.53 19.62
N SER A 496 -25.75 -4.22 18.48
CA SER A 496 -25.31 -5.17 17.46
C SER A 496 -26.44 -5.97 16.79
N ASP A 497 -27.66 -5.44 16.79
CA ASP A 497 -28.83 -6.06 16.17
C ASP A 497 -29.30 -5.26 14.95
N LEU A 498 -29.14 -5.85 13.76
CA LEU A 498 -29.53 -5.25 12.49
C LEU A 498 -31.05 -5.04 12.38
N ALA A 499 -31.86 -5.90 12.99
CA ALA A 499 -33.32 -5.75 12.97
C ALA A 499 -33.76 -4.48 13.71
N ILE A 500 -33.07 -4.11 14.79
CA ILE A 500 -33.35 -2.86 15.53
C ILE A 500 -33.00 -1.64 14.67
N MET A 501 -31.87 -1.66 13.95
CA MET A 501 -31.49 -0.61 13.01
C MET A 501 -32.52 -0.46 11.88
N ILE A 502 -32.94 -1.58 11.27
CA ILE A 502 -33.98 -1.60 10.23
C ILE A 502 -35.29 -1.00 10.75
N GLN A 503 -35.72 -1.38 11.95
CA GLN A 503 -36.93 -0.81 12.57
C GLN A 503 -36.80 0.70 12.82
N ALA A 504 -35.63 1.18 13.22
CA ALA A 504 -35.37 2.61 13.40
C ALA A 504 -35.45 3.37 12.05
N ILE A 505 -34.88 2.81 10.99
CA ILE A 505 -34.96 3.36 9.63
C ILE A 505 -36.42 3.37 9.15
N GLN A 506 -37.18 2.29 9.35
CA GLN A 506 -38.60 2.23 9.00
C GLN A 506 -39.45 3.26 9.73
N ARG A 507 -39.18 3.52 11.03
CA ARG A 507 -39.83 4.61 11.76
C ARG A 507 -39.48 5.98 11.15
N ASN A 508 -38.22 6.20 10.78
CA ASN A 508 -37.83 7.44 10.09
C ASN A 508 -38.51 7.58 8.72
N ILE A 509 -38.75 6.48 7.99
CA ILE A 509 -39.54 6.50 6.75
C ILE A 509 -40.98 6.98 7.03
N THR A 510 -41.64 6.45 8.06
CA THR A 510 -43.02 6.80 8.42
C THR A 510 -43.16 8.20 8.98
N ASP A 511 -42.22 8.64 9.82
CA ASP A 511 -42.36 9.89 10.58
C ASP A 511 -41.49 11.00 9.99
N GLY A 512 -40.17 10.78 9.92
CA GLY A 512 -39.16 11.81 9.61
C GLY A 512 -39.02 12.15 8.12
N TRP A 513 -39.27 11.19 7.23
CA TRP A 513 -39.10 11.32 5.77
C TRP A 513 -40.40 11.11 4.99
N SER A 514 -41.55 11.10 5.67
CA SER A 514 -42.89 10.91 5.06
C SER A 514 -43.13 11.79 3.83
N ASN A 515 -42.72 13.06 3.88
CA ASN A 515 -42.86 14.01 2.78
C ASN A 515 -41.93 13.71 1.58
N ASP A 516 -40.84 12.97 1.79
CA ASP A 516 -39.90 12.60 0.74
C ASP A 516 -40.32 11.31 0.01
N ILE A 517 -41.14 10.45 0.63
CA ILE A 517 -41.45 9.09 0.12
C ILE A 517 -42.08 9.13 -1.27
N SER A 518 -43.08 9.98 -1.51
CA SER A 518 -43.70 10.09 -2.83
C SER A 518 -42.69 10.46 -3.93
N SER A 519 -41.64 11.23 -3.58
CA SER A 519 -40.57 11.59 -4.51
C SER A 519 -39.59 10.43 -4.76
N TRP A 520 -39.37 9.57 -3.77
CA TRP A 520 -38.49 8.41 -3.91
C TRP A 520 -39.14 7.30 -4.71
N GLU A 521 -40.43 7.07 -4.47
CA GLU A 521 -41.22 6.09 -5.20
C GLU A 521 -41.39 6.53 -6.65
N ASN A 522 -41.68 7.80 -6.91
CA ASN A 522 -41.98 8.29 -8.25
C ASN A 522 -40.81 8.11 -9.23
N CYS A 523 -41.15 7.61 -10.43
CA CYS A 523 -40.23 7.46 -11.55
C CYS A 523 -40.92 8.11 -12.76
N THR A 524 -40.27 9.11 -13.36
CA THR A 524 -40.87 9.96 -14.39
C THR A 524 -41.27 9.17 -15.64
N ASN A 525 -42.28 9.64 -16.39
CA ASN A 525 -42.72 9.10 -17.68
C ASN A 525 -43.17 7.62 -17.65
N ASP A 526 -43.80 7.18 -16.57
CA ASP A 526 -44.31 5.81 -16.38
C ASP A 526 -43.24 4.72 -16.54
N HIS A 527 -41.95 5.06 -16.35
CA HIS A 527 -40.88 4.07 -16.35
C HIS A 527 -41.01 3.16 -15.12
N THR A 528 -40.71 1.86 -15.30
CA THR A 528 -40.73 0.87 -14.22
C THR A 528 -39.65 1.13 -13.17
N VAL A 529 -38.50 1.64 -13.60
CA VAL A 529 -37.33 1.94 -12.77
C VAL A 529 -36.56 3.15 -13.30
N CYS A 530 -35.93 3.93 -12.41
CA CYS A 530 -35.21 5.16 -12.74
C CYS A 530 -33.77 5.15 -12.18
N PRO A 531 -32.87 4.27 -12.64
CA PRO A 531 -31.52 4.15 -12.08
C PRO A 531 -30.66 5.40 -12.28
N ASP A 532 -30.92 6.21 -13.31
CA ASP A 532 -30.09 7.38 -13.61
C ASP A 532 -30.19 8.50 -12.56
N PRO A 533 -31.39 8.90 -12.08
CA PRO A 533 -31.52 9.72 -10.88
C PRO A 533 -30.84 9.11 -9.65
N TYR A 534 -30.92 7.80 -9.44
CA TYR A 534 -30.34 7.15 -8.25
C TYR A 534 -28.82 7.28 -8.27
N ALA A 535 -28.20 7.01 -9.42
CA ALA A 535 -26.77 7.19 -9.66
C ALA A 535 -26.35 8.67 -9.53
N SER A 536 -27.14 9.60 -10.10
CA SER A 536 -26.91 11.05 -9.98
C SER A 536 -26.89 11.52 -8.53
N GLU A 537 -27.77 10.97 -7.69
CA GLU A 537 -27.76 11.25 -6.25
C GLU A 537 -26.51 10.67 -5.56
N SER A 538 -26.13 9.43 -5.90
CA SER A 538 -24.97 8.75 -5.31
C SER A 538 -23.67 9.50 -5.57
N ILE A 539 -23.39 9.90 -6.82
CA ILE A 539 -22.18 10.69 -7.14
C ILE A 539 -22.19 12.06 -6.43
N ASN A 540 -23.36 12.68 -6.29
CA ASN A 540 -23.49 13.95 -5.56
C ASN A 540 -23.11 13.77 -4.08
N LEU A 541 -23.57 12.68 -3.46
CA LEU A 541 -23.26 12.34 -2.08
C LEU A 541 -21.82 11.89 -1.90
N ALA A 542 -21.25 11.17 -2.87
CA ALA A 542 -19.84 10.79 -2.88
C ALA A 542 -18.96 12.04 -2.79
N CYS A 543 -19.20 13.03 -3.65
CA CYS A 543 -18.46 14.28 -3.64
C CYS A 543 -18.70 15.13 -2.40
N LYS A 544 -19.95 15.26 -1.94
CA LYS A 544 -20.29 16.12 -0.79
C LYS A 544 -19.84 15.54 0.55
N PHE A 545 -19.91 14.22 0.70
CA PHE A 545 -19.78 13.54 1.99
C PHE A 545 -18.67 12.51 2.02
N ALA A 546 -18.57 11.63 1.03
CA ALA A 546 -17.62 10.51 1.03
C ALA A 546 -16.17 10.96 0.89
N TYR A 547 -15.84 11.64 -0.20
CA TYR A 547 -14.49 12.11 -0.45
C TYR A 547 -14.08 13.27 0.49
N ARG A 548 -15.07 14.03 0.99
CA ARG A 548 -14.82 15.21 1.81
C ARG A 548 -14.23 14.81 3.18
N ASN A 549 -13.05 15.33 3.47
CA ASN A 549 -12.25 15.06 4.68
C ASN A 549 -11.78 13.59 4.79
N ALA A 550 -11.74 12.87 3.68
CA ALA A 550 -11.25 11.49 3.60
C ALA A 550 -10.02 11.37 2.70
N ALA A 551 -8.99 12.19 2.96
CA ALA A 551 -7.74 12.11 2.21
C ALA A 551 -7.01 10.78 2.48
N PRO A 552 -6.23 10.25 1.52
CA PRO A 552 -5.40 9.07 1.76
C PRO A 552 -4.52 9.21 3.01
N GLY A 553 -4.53 8.21 3.87
CA GLY A 553 -3.81 8.16 5.15
C GLY A 553 -4.52 8.85 6.31
N SER A 554 -5.67 9.49 6.08
CA SER A 554 -6.49 10.09 7.15
C SER A 554 -7.06 9.03 8.09
N THR A 555 -7.37 9.44 9.32
CA THR A 555 -8.14 8.64 10.28
C THR A 555 -9.54 9.20 10.39
N LEU A 556 -10.52 8.40 9.99
CA LEU A 556 -11.94 8.68 10.09
C LEU A 556 -12.43 8.15 11.44
N GLY A 557 -12.71 9.07 12.37
CA GLY A 557 -13.26 8.79 13.69
C GLY A 557 -14.67 9.35 13.85
N ASP A 558 -15.05 9.71 15.08
CA ASP A 558 -16.41 10.14 15.43
C ASP A 558 -16.95 11.28 14.54
N ASP A 559 -16.13 12.29 14.24
CA ASP A 559 -16.54 13.43 13.39
C ASP A 559 -17.01 12.98 12.01
N TYR A 560 -16.30 12.03 11.40
CA TYR A 560 -16.67 11.49 10.10
C TYR A 560 -17.85 10.53 10.24
N PHE A 561 -17.82 9.65 11.24
CA PHE A 561 -18.88 8.66 11.48
C PHE A 561 -20.25 9.31 11.73
N LEU A 562 -20.36 10.19 12.71
CA LEU A 562 -21.64 10.77 13.15
C LEU A 562 -22.26 11.69 12.09
N SER A 563 -21.42 12.33 11.26
CA SER A 563 -21.91 13.22 10.20
C SER A 563 -22.31 12.48 8.92
N ARG A 564 -21.82 11.25 8.69
CA ARG A 564 -22.13 10.45 7.50
C ARG A 564 -23.17 9.36 7.75
N LEU A 565 -23.34 8.92 9.01
CA LEU A 565 -24.35 7.92 9.37
C LEU A 565 -25.78 8.28 8.91
N PRO A 566 -26.29 9.52 9.09
CA PRO A 566 -27.62 9.88 8.59
C PRO A 566 -27.75 9.79 7.06
N ILE A 567 -26.64 9.98 6.33
CA ILE A 567 -26.61 9.83 4.87
C ILE A 567 -26.71 8.35 4.51
N VAL A 568 -25.94 7.49 5.18
CA VAL A 568 -25.98 6.03 4.99
C VAL A 568 -27.39 5.49 5.28
N GLU A 569 -27.99 5.82 6.43
CA GLU A 569 -29.34 5.38 6.78
C GLU A 569 -30.39 5.85 5.76
N LYS A 570 -30.26 7.10 5.26
CA LYS A 570 -31.14 7.62 4.21
C LYS A 570 -30.97 6.86 2.88
N ARG A 571 -29.75 6.46 2.51
CA ARG A 571 -29.51 5.66 1.30
C ARG A 571 -30.01 4.23 1.40
N LEU A 572 -29.90 3.59 2.56
CA LEU A 572 -30.52 2.29 2.82
C LEU A 572 -32.06 2.38 2.70
N ALA A 573 -32.66 3.43 3.27
CA ALA A 573 -34.10 3.68 3.15
C ALA A 573 -34.55 3.91 1.70
N GLN A 574 -33.84 4.78 0.98
CA GLN A 574 -34.13 5.07 -0.44
C GLN A 574 -34.01 3.81 -1.30
N GLY A 575 -32.96 3.00 -1.09
CA GLY A 575 -32.78 1.73 -1.78
C GLY A 575 -33.95 0.78 -1.54
N GLY A 576 -34.38 0.61 -0.28
CA GLY A 576 -35.50 -0.26 0.07
C GLY A 576 -36.84 0.20 -0.51
N ILE A 577 -37.16 1.49 -0.41
CA ILE A 577 -38.40 2.07 -0.96
C ILE A 577 -38.42 1.99 -2.49
N ARG A 578 -37.30 2.28 -3.16
CA ARG A 578 -37.22 2.20 -4.63
C ARG A 578 -37.26 0.77 -5.12
N LEU A 579 -36.61 -0.17 -4.42
CA LEU A 579 -36.72 -1.59 -4.73
C LEU A 579 -38.19 -2.06 -4.63
N ALA A 580 -38.87 -1.74 -3.53
CA ALA A 580 -40.28 -2.07 -3.36
C ALA A 580 -41.15 -1.45 -4.45
N ALA A 581 -41.00 -0.15 -4.72
CA ALA A 581 -41.74 0.53 -5.77
C ALA A 581 -41.51 -0.07 -7.16
N THR A 582 -40.27 -0.45 -7.50
CA THR A 582 -39.95 -1.13 -8.76
C THR A 582 -40.58 -2.51 -8.83
N LEU A 583 -40.44 -3.35 -7.79
CA LEU A 583 -41.05 -4.68 -7.78
C LEU A 583 -42.59 -4.61 -7.79
N ASN A 584 -43.18 -3.64 -7.11
CA ASN A 584 -44.62 -3.38 -7.14
C ASN A 584 -45.11 -3.02 -8.54
N ARG A 585 -44.32 -2.28 -9.34
CA ARG A 585 -44.64 -1.97 -10.74
C ARG A 585 -44.44 -3.17 -11.68
N ILE A 586 -43.43 -4.00 -11.42
CA ILE A 586 -43.15 -5.20 -12.21
C ILE A 586 -44.27 -6.24 -12.02
N PHE A 587 -44.67 -6.48 -10.77
CA PHE A 587 -45.61 -7.53 -10.40
C PHE A 587 -47.05 -7.02 -10.20
N VAL A 588 -47.45 -5.99 -10.95
CA VAL A 588 -48.86 -5.59 -10.99
C VAL A 588 -49.67 -6.70 -11.64
N THR A 589 -50.66 -7.23 -10.93
CA THR A 589 -51.64 -8.13 -11.52
C THR A 589 -52.36 -7.41 -12.67
N GLN A 590 -52.17 -7.85 -13.92
CA GLN A 590 -53.14 -7.51 -14.96
C GLN A 590 -54.46 -8.21 -14.61
N LEU A 591 -55.33 -7.52 -13.89
CA LEU A 591 -56.75 -7.84 -13.83
C LEU A 591 -57.39 -7.57 -15.21
N SER A 592 -57.17 -8.47 -16.16
CA SER A 592 -58.02 -8.76 -17.33
C SER A 592 -57.46 -10.02 -18.00
N PHE A 593 -58.07 -11.20 -18.08
CA PHE A 593 -59.46 -11.61 -18.11
C PHE A 593 -59.59 -12.99 -17.45
N SER A 594 -60.41 -13.10 -16.42
CA SER A 594 -61.27 -14.28 -16.27
C SER A 594 -62.69 -13.78 -16.15
N GLN A 595 -63.35 -13.68 -17.31
CA GLN A 595 -64.80 -13.78 -17.52
C GLN A 595 -65.13 -13.41 -18.97
N ALA A 596 -65.01 -14.39 -19.85
CA ALA A 596 -65.93 -14.51 -20.97
C ALA A 596 -66.46 -15.96 -20.93
N ILE A 597 -67.79 -16.02 -20.91
CA ILE A 597 -68.72 -17.15 -20.85
C ILE A 597 -68.31 -18.35 -21.70
#